data_AF-A0A6S7B1B9-F1
#
_entry.id   AF-A0A6S7B1B9-F1
#
_cell.length_a   1.000
_cell.length_b   1.000
_cell.length_c   1.000
_cell.angle_alpha   90.00
_cell.angle_beta   90.00
_cell.angle_gamma   90.00
#
_symmetry.space_group_name_H-M   'P 1'
#
loop_
_entity.id
_entity.type
_entity.pdbx_description
1 polymer ?
#
loop_
_entity_poly.entity_id
_entity_poly.type
_entity_poly.pdbx_seq_one_letter_code
_entity_poly.pdbx_strand_id
1 'polypeptide(L)' 'MTAWLVDRTGNLMMPAYYLMGASLIGIVSVLALTETARKPLLGSGPCVATRAEAHAVLRGEREAAEMDEGYAAAATASA' A
#
# COMPACT_ATOMS: atom_id res chain seq x y z
N MET A 1 29.21 -19.19 2.63
CA MET A 1 28.28 -19.39 1.50
C MET A 1 28.68 -18.62 0.24
N THR A 2 29.11 -17.35 0.32
CA THR A 2 29.61 -16.57 -0.84
C THR A 2 30.86 -17.16 -1.53
N ALA A 3 31.72 -17.84 -0.77
CA ALA A 3 32.95 -18.46 -1.28
C ALA A 3 32.71 -19.49 -2.40
N TRP A 4 31.62 -20.28 -2.34
CA TRP A 4 31.31 -21.29 -3.36
C TRP A 4 30.88 -20.67 -4.70
N LEU A 5 30.18 -19.53 -4.65
CA LEU A 5 29.70 -18.84 -5.85
C LEU A 5 30.84 -18.10 -6.58
N VAL A 6 31.77 -17.54 -5.82
CA VAL A 6 32.99 -16.90 -6.33
C VAL A 6 33.95 -17.90 -6.94
N ASP A 7 34.13 -19.06 -6.30
CA ASP A 7 35.02 -20.13 -6.76
C ASP A 7 34.55 -20.75 -8.10
N ARG A 8 33.24 -20.89 -8.31
CA ARG A 8 32.64 -21.41 -9.55
C ARG A 8 32.66 -20.45 -10.75
N THR A 9 32.65 -19.13 -10.52
CA THR A 9 32.57 -18.12 -11.59
C THR A 9 33.88 -17.33 -11.76
N GLY A 10 34.82 -17.44 -10.81
CA GLY A 10 36.11 -16.74 -10.84
C GLY A 10 36.01 -15.23 -10.69
N ASN A 11 34.85 -14.68 -10.35
CA ASN A 11 34.60 -13.24 -10.37
C ASN A 11 33.89 -12.76 -9.09
N LEU A 12 34.62 -11.99 -8.28
CA LEU A 12 34.19 -11.49 -6.96
C LEU A 12 32.96 -10.57 -7.04
N MET A 13 32.70 -10.00 -8.22
CA MET A 13 31.60 -9.06 -8.44
C MET A 13 30.25 -9.75 -8.72
N MET A 14 30.22 -11.05 -9.00
CA MET A 14 28.95 -11.74 -9.30
C MET A 14 27.90 -11.67 -8.19
N PRO A 15 28.23 -11.89 -6.91
CA PRO A 15 27.27 -11.71 -5.82
C PRO A 15 26.67 -10.31 -5.79
N ALA A 16 27.44 -9.28 -6.12
CA ALA A 16 26.97 -7.90 -6.14
C ALA A 16 25.93 -7.66 -7.24
N TYR A 17 26.14 -8.22 -8.44
CA TYR A 17 25.17 -8.10 -9.54
C TYR A 17 23.83 -8.77 -9.23
N TYR A 18 23.83 -9.92 -8.56
CA TYR A 18 22.59 -10.57 -8.12
C TYR A 18 21.82 -9.73 -7.10
N LEU A 19 22.54 -9.11 -6.15
CA LEU A 19 21.92 -8.23 -5.15
C LEU A 19 21.34 -6.97 -5.80
N MET A 20 22.04 -6.38 -6.77
CA MET A 20 21.52 -5.25 -7.55
C MET A 20 20.23 -5.64 -8.29
N GLY A 21 20.22 -6.78 -8.97
CA GLY A 21 19.04 -7.28 -9.67
C GLY A 21 17.85 -7.56 -8.74
N ALA A 22 18.10 -8.27 -7.63
CA ALA A 22 17.07 -8.58 -6.63
C ALA A 22 16.49 -7.30 -6.00
N SER A 23 17.33 -6.29 -5.75
CA SER A 23 16.88 -5.01 -5.20
C SER A 23 15.96 -4.25 -6.15
N LEU A 24 16.27 -4.27 -7.46
CA LEU A 24 15.44 -3.61 -8.47
C LEU A 24 14.05 -4.25 -8.54
N ILE A 25 13.98 -5.59 -8.49
CA ILE A 25 12.71 -6.33 -8.45
C ILE A 25 11.90 -5.96 -7.20
N GLY A 26 12.57 -5.86 -6.04
CA GLY A 26 11.93 -5.41 -4.80
C GLY A 26 11.34 -4.00 -4.90
N ILE A 27 12.07 -3.05 -5.48
CA ILE A 27 11.59 -1.68 -5.70
C ILE A 27 10.37 -1.69 -6.62
N VAL A 28 10.46 -2.39 -7.76
CA VAL A 28 9.33 -2.51 -8.70
C VAL A 28 8.11 -3.11 -8.01
N SER A 29 8.30 -4.13 -7.17
CA SER A 29 7.21 -4.75 -6.41
C SER A 29 6.56 -3.79 -5.42
N VAL A 30 7.33 -2.96 -4.72
CA VAL A 30 6.80 -1.97 -3.76
C VAL A 30 6.05 -0.86 -4.50
N LEU A 31 6.58 -0.40 -5.63
CA LEU A 31 5.91 0.59 -6.48
C LEU A 31 4.63 0.04 -7.11
N ALA A 32 4.62 -1.24 -7.46
CA ALA A 32 3.44 -1.92 -7.98
C ALA A 32 2.41 -2.25 -6.89
N LEU A 33 2.81 -2.29 -5.61
CA LEU A 33 1.92 -2.42 -4.48
C LEU A 33 1.19 -1.09 -4.24
N THR A 34 0.21 -0.79 -5.09
CA THR A 34 -0.76 0.28 -4.85
C THR A 34 -1.48 -0.02 -3.54
N GLU A 35 -1.28 0.84 -2.54
CA GLU A 35 -1.80 0.70 -1.18
C GLU A 35 -3.19 0.04 -1.12
N THR A 36 -3.20 -1.26 -0.79
CA THR A 36 -4.42 -2.06 -0.60
C THR A 36 -5.00 -1.85 0.81
N ALA A 37 -4.30 -1.14 1.71
CA ALA A 37 -4.71 -1.00 3.11
C ALA A 37 -5.58 0.23 3.41
N ARG A 38 -5.72 1.18 2.47
CA ARG A 38 -6.49 2.40 2.72
C ARG A 38 -7.98 2.29 2.36
N LYS A 39 -8.37 1.20 1.71
CA LYS A 39 -9.78 0.86 1.49
C LYS A 39 -10.11 -0.36 2.34
N PRO A 40 -11.06 -0.25 3.28
CA PRO A 40 -11.62 -1.42 3.94
C PRO A 40 -12.04 -2.43 2.88
N LEU A 41 -11.79 -3.73 3.11
CA LEU A 41 -12.29 -4.76 2.21
C LEU A 41 -13.83 -4.63 2.14
N LEU A 42 -14.38 -4.71 0.94
CA LEU A 42 -15.82 -4.59 0.72
C LEU A 42 -16.55 -5.64 1.57
N GLY A 43 -17.30 -5.20 2.59
CA GLY A 43 -18.05 -6.07 3.48
C GLY A 43 -17.35 -6.54 4.76
N SER A 44 -16.07 -6.20 5.00
CA SER A 44 -15.46 -6.39 6.33
C SER A 44 -15.71 -5.16 7.20
N GLY A 45 -16.21 -5.36 8.42
CA GLY A 45 -16.31 -4.27 9.41
C GLY A 45 -14.93 -3.65 9.70
N PRO A 46 -14.88 -2.43 10.27
CA PRO A 46 -13.63 -1.75 10.56
C PRO A 46 -12.73 -2.62 11.45
N CYS A 47 -11.48 -2.84 11.04
CA CYS A 47 -10.53 -3.65 11.77
C CYS A 47 -9.90 -2.81 12.89
N VAL A 48 -10.61 -2.68 14.01
CA VAL A 48 -10.25 -1.82 15.16
C VAL A 48 -10.12 -2.66 16.42
N ALA A 49 -9.17 -2.29 17.29
CA ALA A 49 -8.90 -3.02 18.52
C ALA A 49 -9.89 -2.65 19.64
N THR A 50 -10.47 -1.45 19.57
CA THR A 50 -11.35 -0.92 20.63
C THR A 50 -12.64 -0.30 20.09
N ARG A 51 -13.67 -0.24 20.94
CA ARG A 51 -14.94 0.42 20.59
C ARG A 51 -14.78 1.91 20.32
N ALA A 52 -13.90 2.59 21.06
CA ALA A 52 -13.64 4.00 20.87
C ALA A 52 -13.08 4.30 19.47
N GLU A 53 -12.14 3.47 19.01
CA GLU A 53 -11.60 3.54 17.64
C GLU A 53 -12.67 3.24 16.59
N ALA A 54 -13.55 2.25 16.83
CA ALA A 54 -14.66 1.95 15.93
C ALA A 54 -15.56 3.18 15.69
N HIS A 55 -15.92 3.87 16.77
CA HIS A 55 -16.76 5.08 16.69
C HIS A 55 -16.05 6.24 15.99
N ALA A 56 -14.73 6.39 16.17
CA ALA A 56 -13.95 7.41 15.49
C ALA A 56 -13.90 7.17 13.97
N VAL A 57 -13.65 5.92 13.55
CA VAL A 57 -13.62 5.55 12.12
C VAL A 57 -14.98 5.76 11.46
N LEU A 58 -16.06 5.31 12.11
CA LEU A 58 -17.43 5.49 11.59
C LEU A 58 -17.85 6.97 11.49
N ARG A 59 -17.34 7.83 12.37
CA ARG A 59 -17.61 9.28 12.30
C ARG A 59 -16.93 9.90 11.09
N GLY A 60 -15.65 9.60 10.87
CA GLY A 60 -14.91 10.10 9.71
C GLY A 60 -15.51 9.64 8.38
N GLU A 61 -15.99 8.39 8.30
CA GLU A 61 -16.70 7.88 7.11
C GLU A 61 -18.00 8.65 6.82
N ARG A 62 -18.77 9.02 7.87
CA ARG A 62 -20.00 9.82 7.71
C ARG A 62 -19.70 11.25 7.26
N GLU A 63 -18.72 11.89 7.87
CA GLU A 63 -18.30 13.25 7.50
C GLU A 63 -17.81 13.30 6.04
N ALA A 64 -17.07 12.28 5.60
CA ALA A 64 -16.65 12.15 4.21
C ALA A 64 -17.83 11.96 3.24
N ALA A 65 -18.84 11.17 3.61
CA ALA A 65 -20.05 10.99 2.82
C ALA A 65 -20.88 12.28 2.72
N GLU A 66 -21.02 13.02 3.83
CA GLU A 66 -21.71 14.32 3.85
C GLU A 66 -20.97 15.36 2.98
N MET A 67 -19.64 15.36 2.96
CA MET A 67 -18.86 16.22 2.07
C MET A 67 -19.03 15.87 0.59
N ASP A 68 -19.11 14.58 0.26
CA ASP A 68 -19.36 14.11 -1.10
C ASP A 68 -20.77 14.50 -1.59
N GLU A 69 -21.79 14.28 -0.75
CA GLU A 69 -23.16 14.72 -1.02
C GLU A 69 -23.27 16.24 -1.16
N GLY A 70 -22.58 17.00 -0.30
CA GLY A 70 -22.53 18.46 -0.38
C GLY A 70 -21.85 18.95 -1.65
N TYR A 71 -20.78 18.29 -2.09
CA TYR A 71 -20.13 18.60 -3.37
C TYR A 71 -21.02 18.25 -4.57
N ALA A 72 -21.68 17.09 -4.56
CA ALA A 72 -22.61 16.68 -5.61
C ALA A 72 -23.83 17.62 -5.70
N ALA A 73 -24.35 18.07 -4.56
CA ALA A 73 -25.41 19.08 -4.50
C ALA A 73 -24.93 20.44 -5.03
N ALA A 74 -23.71 20.86 -4.70
CA ALA A 74 -23.13 22.10 -5.22
C ALA A 74 -22.87 22.03 -6.73
N ALA A 75 -22.41 20.89 -7.23
CA ALA A 75 -22.17 20.66 -8.66
C ALA A 75 -23.49 20.66 -9.46
N THR A 76 -24.55 20.04 -8.94
CA THR A 76 -25.88 20.02 -9.59
C THR A 76 -26.62 21.35 -9.50
N ALA A 77 -26.41 22.15 -8.46
CA ALA A 77 -26.96 23.51 -8.35
C ALA A 77 -26.32 24.52 -9.33
N SER A 78 -25.16 24.18 -9.91
CA SER A 78 -24.44 25.00 -10.89
C SER A 78 -24.67 24.61 -12.35
N ALA A 79 -25.52 23.60 -12.61
CA ALA A 79 -25.93 23.12 -13.93
C ALA A 79 -27.35 23.57 -14.28
#